data_AF-A0A9P9FQG9-F1
#
_entry.id   AF-A0A9P9FQG9-F1
#
_cell.length_a   1.000
_cell.length_b   1.000
_cell.length_c   1.000
_cell.angle_alpha   90.00
_cell.angle_beta   90.00
_cell.angle_gamma   90.00
#
_symmetry.space_group_name_H-M   'P 1'
#
loop_
_entity.id
_entity.type
_entity.pdbx_description
1 polymer ?
#
loop_
_entity_poly.entity_id
_entity_poly.type
_entity_poly.pdbx_seq_one_letter_code
_entity_poly.pdbx_strand_id
1 'polypeptide(L)'
;MSSTPFVTVAINSHDKLIDCCRNSQFYPVNILRLGNLKRVLKKQYNDLNTSKDLLFDSDDEIVDFLEARDGETKYQQKPTEGATELRSHLLENRKDPKCRHIFVQASDSRAPLNCSWESFSNILAFHQISPSFLDYVHSFGQSELPKDYSMTGFFSEDSLAISEDDTLKIPELGRSGRELRVSYLLRSVELTSEEDDGNNAEKKWPWRVRQMAIYHSFDFVTGRALWLNIKTNSLMKETITEAVVELPELKASSLGNLASRFEATLATHLIFADWCDSNWRCCINDFEADLSKILIKGKTARISQADESTVVRLKRMMSLQSQGTIQSRKERGAQTGDGVIQSSQAGLGCLISKVQRSMSKLKDPQDDSLSQLAAVSQPITGPPQCVNMLFESMKDLKDLDTFSFGQLQNLHHMSEQLHEMSLVIQLDVQTLRDIKEYYRGLIKNDNVPKEIRENCKSSVARFIWKVDRVAKNLEIRLTQLESMKTWLGDGKALFDGILQFKSLRINQMLTEIAAEQSQRMQEIANKTEKETESMHIITFVTLAFLPGTFVATFFQSGLFKWKEDGHGMSDSLKFNWIAFSFFAAICFPLMAVIFGMWWFWLRRRNRVHPAPGEV
;
A
#
# COMPACT_ATOMS: atom_id res chain seq x y z
N MET A 1 22.30 82.64 4.35
CA MET A 1 21.73 81.55 5.17
C MET A 1 22.06 80.25 4.49
N SER A 2 23.04 79.53 5.03
CA SER A 2 23.58 78.28 4.49
C SER A 2 22.61 77.13 4.70
N SER A 3 22.15 76.53 3.61
CA SER A 3 21.44 75.25 3.60
C SER A 3 22.44 74.13 3.92
N THR A 4 22.33 73.56 5.11
CA THR A 4 22.99 72.29 5.45
C THR A 4 22.38 71.16 4.62
N PRO A 5 23.19 70.29 3.99
CA PRO A 5 22.67 69.11 3.32
C PRO A 5 22.26 68.08 4.38
N PHE A 6 21.05 67.53 4.26
CA PHE A 6 20.64 66.33 4.98
C PHE A 6 21.59 65.20 4.60
N VAL A 7 22.48 64.83 5.51
CA VAL A 7 23.25 63.59 5.42
C VAL A 7 22.26 62.45 5.67
N THR A 8 21.80 61.81 4.60
CA THR A 8 21.19 60.48 4.67
C THR A 8 22.25 59.54 5.25
N VAL A 9 22.18 59.29 6.56
CA VAL A 9 23.01 58.29 7.23
C VAL A 9 22.69 56.96 6.56
N ALA A 10 23.65 56.40 5.81
CA ALA A 10 23.53 55.08 5.24
C ALA A 10 23.33 54.09 6.40
N ILE A 11 22.13 53.55 6.55
CA ILE A 11 21.80 52.57 7.59
C ILE A 11 22.77 51.40 7.46
N ASN A 12 23.51 51.11 8.53
CA ASN A 12 24.49 50.03 8.58
C ASN A 12 23.81 48.68 8.26
N SER A 13 24.47 47.80 7.51
CA SER A 13 23.98 46.45 7.20
C SER A 13 23.62 45.65 8.45
N HIS A 14 24.34 45.87 9.55
CA HIS A 14 24.01 45.27 10.85
C HIS A 14 22.66 45.77 11.37
N ASP A 15 22.39 47.08 11.36
CA ASP A 15 21.12 47.64 11.80
C ASP A 15 19.95 47.14 10.94
N LYS A 16 20.16 47.03 9.63
CA LYS A 16 19.18 46.42 8.72
C LYS A 16 18.89 44.96 9.09
N LEU A 17 19.90 44.19 9.47
CA LEU A 17 19.71 42.81 9.93
C LEU A 17 18.91 42.77 11.23
N ILE A 18 19.23 43.64 12.19
CA ILE A 18 18.47 43.74 13.44
C ILE A 18 16.99 44.07 13.16
N ASP A 19 16.71 44.95 12.19
CA ASP A 19 15.35 45.26 11.76
C ASP A 19 14.66 44.07 11.06
N CYS A 20 15.40 43.25 10.29
CA CYS A 20 14.89 41.98 9.78
C CYS A 20 14.52 41.02 10.91
N CYS A 21 15.38 40.88 11.94
CA CYS A 21 15.12 40.02 13.09
C CYS A 21 13.94 40.51 13.94
N ARG A 22 13.77 41.83 14.11
CA ARG A 22 12.59 42.42 14.77
C ARG A 22 11.30 42.08 14.04
N ASN A 23 11.39 41.94 12.73
CA ASN A 23 10.27 41.65 11.83
C ASN A 23 10.34 40.22 11.28
N SER A 24 10.94 39.28 12.02
CA SER A 24 11.24 37.92 11.55
C SER A 24 9.99 37.16 11.08
N GLN A 25 8.83 37.45 11.65
CA GLN A 25 7.52 36.94 11.24
C GLN A 25 7.16 37.19 9.76
N PHE A 26 7.85 38.09 9.06
CA PHE A 26 7.66 38.37 7.63
C PHE A 26 8.69 37.67 6.72
N TYR A 27 9.53 36.81 7.27
CA TYR A 27 10.43 35.97 6.48
C TYR A 27 9.63 35.09 5.50
N PRO A 28 10.05 34.93 4.21
CA PRO A 28 11.29 35.41 3.59
C PRO A 28 11.19 36.78 2.90
N VAL A 29 10.11 37.55 3.06
CA VAL A 29 9.89 38.81 2.33
C VAL A 29 10.85 39.92 2.78
N ASN A 30 11.33 39.84 4.01
CA ASN A 30 12.19 40.84 4.65
C ASN A 30 13.70 40.53 4.58
N ILE A 31 14.14 39.52 3.82
CA ILE A 31 15.57 39.21 3.69
C ILE A 31 16.34 40.35 3.00
N LEU A 32 17.59 40.55 3.40
CA LEU A 32 18.45 41.60 2.86
C LEU A 32 19.04 41.24 1.50
N ARG A 33 19.24 39.95 1.23
CA ARG A 33 19.82 39.47 -0.04
C ARG A 33 18.73 39.40 -1.11
N LEU A 34 18.86 40.26 -2.11
CA LEU A 34 17.93 40.35 -3.24
C LEU A 34 18.35 39.37 -4.35
N GLY A 35 18.11 38.07 -4.14
CA GLY A 35 18.28 37.03 -5.18
C GLY A 35 16.97 36.65 -5.87
N ASN A 36 15.86 36.71 -5.14
CA ASN A 36 14.57 36.18 -5.60
C ASN A 36 13.58 37.31 -5.94
N LEU A 37 12.73 37.05 -6.93
CA LEU A 37 11.63 37.95 -7.27
C LEU A 37 10.69 38.11 -6.07
N LYS A 38 10.28 39.35 -5.75
CA LYS A 38 9.35 39.65 -4.64
C LYS A 38 8.07 38.81 -4.67
N ARG A 39 7.56 38.48 -5.86
CA ARG A 39 6.40 37.60 -6.04
C ARG A 39 6.65 36.18 -5.52
N VAL A 40 7.83 35.64 -5.75
CA VAL A 40 8.23 34.29 -5.30
C VAL A 40 8.35 34.27 -3.77
N LEU A 41 9.01 35.28 -3.19
CA LEU A 41 9.14 35.42 -1.74
C LEU A 41 7.77 35.53 -1.05
N LYS A 42 6.84 36.31 -1.62
CA LYS A 42 5.48 36.42 -1.10
C LYS A 42 4.70 35.12 -1.18
N LYS A 43 4.90 34.32 -2.24
CA LYS A 43 4.31 32.99 -2.35
C LYS A 43 4.81 32.08 -1.22
N GLN A 44 6.13 31.99 -1.04
CA GLN A 44 6.75 31.17 0.01
C GLN A 44 6.29 31.60 1.42
N TYR A 45 6.18 32.91 1.66
CA TYR A 45 5.60 33.42 2.90
C TYR A 45 4.17 32.93 3.14
N ASN A 46 3.31 33.03 2.11
CA ASN A 46 1.92 32.60 2.22
C ASN A 46 1.82 31.08 2.45
N ASP A 47 2.62 30.28 1.74
CA ASP A 47 2.63 28.83 1.85
C ASP A 47 3.03 28.42 3.28
N LEU A 48 4.09 29.02 3.82
CA LEU A 48 4.59 28.81 5.18
C LEU A 48 3.60 29.26 6.27
N ASN A 49 2.97 30.43 6.10
CA ASN A 49 1.97 30.92 7.03
C ASN A 49 0.68 30.07 7.01
N THR A 50 0.37 29.43 5.88
CA THR A 50 -0.77 28.50 5.77
C THR A 50 -0.48 27.17 6.47
N SER A 51 0.76 26.68 6.41
CA SER A 51 1.14 25.39 7.01
C SER A 51 1.63 25.48 8.46
N LYS A 52 1.75 26.68 9.05
CA LYS A 52 2.45 26.89 10.33
C LYS A 52 1.92 26.03 11.48
N ASP A 53 0.59 25.90 11.61
CA ASP A 53 -0.05 25.20 12.73
C ASP A 53 0.13 23.68 12.65
N LEU A 54 0.41 23.16 11.45
CA LEU A 54 0.74 21.76 11.23
C LEU A 54 2.26 21.51 11.31
N LEU A 55 3.07 22.53 11.01
CA LEU A 55 4.51 22.39 10.87
C LEU A 55 5.27 22.60 12.17
N PHE A 56 4.75 23.45 13.07
CA PHE A 56 5.45 23.89 14.28
C PHE A 56 4.65 23.58 15.53
N ASP A 57 5.35 23.08 16.55
CA ASP A 57 4.81 22.90 17.89
C ASP A 57 5.26 24.09 18.75
N SER A 58 4.31 24.80 19.34
CA SER A 58 4.61 25.91 20.25
C SER A 58 4.71 25.45 21.71
N ASP A 59 4.22 24.25 22.02
CA ASP A 59 4.26 23.68 23.37
C ASP A 59 5.62 23.01 23.65
N ASP A 60 6.25 22.45 22.61
CA ASP A 60 7.62 21.92 22.65
C ASP A 60 8.57 22.87 21.90
N GLU A 61 9.19 23.82 22.61
CA GLU A 61 10.00 24.90 22.02
C GLU A 61 11.48 24.83 22.42
N ILE A 62 12.17 23.76 21.97
CA ILE A 62 13.57 23.49 22.31
C ILE A 62 14.42 23.47 21.03
N VAL A 63 15.31 24.45 20.90
CA VAL A 63 16.32 24.49 19.84
C VAL A 63 17.71 24.31 20.43
N ASP A 64 18.44 23.30 19.97
CA ASP A 64 19.80 23.03 20.45
C ASP A 64 20.86 23.70 19.59
N PHE A 65 21.79 24.39 20.26
CA PHE A 65 23.00 24.92 19.63
C PHE A 65 24.23 24.14 20.08
N LEU A 66 25.10 23.83 19.13
CA LEU A 66 26.45 23.32 19.38
C LEU A 66 27.45 24.25 18.68
N GLU A 67 28.23 24.99 19.45
CA GLU A 67 29.03 26.12 18.96
C GLU A 67 30.50 26.00 19.37
N ALA A 68 31.41 26.29 18.44
CA ALA A 68 32.83 26.47 18.71
C ALA A 68 33.22 27.92 18.43
N ARG A 69 33.54 28.71 19.47
CA ARG A 69 33.85 30.13 19.32
C ARG A 69 35.35 30.39 19.23
N ASP A 70 35.71 31.62 18.90
CA ASP A 70 37.10 32.09 18.90
C ASP A 70 37.68 32.02 20.32
N GLY A 71 38.88 31.44 20.45
CA GLY A 71 39.55 31.20 21.74
C GLY A 71 39.12 29.92 22.48
N GLU A 72 38.04 29.26 22.08
CA GLU A 72 37.56 28.03 22.74
C GLU A 72 38.25 26.77 22.20
N THR A 73 38.50 25.82 23.11
CA THR A 73 39.14 24.53 22.80
C THR A 73 38.15 23.38 22.65
N LYS A 74 36.89 23.58 23.05
CA LYS A 74 35.79 22.61 22.99
C LYS A 74 34.53 23.28 22.47
N TYR A 75 33.62 22.49 21.90
CA TYR A 75 32.27 22.97 21.59
C TYR A 75 31.47 23.13 22.87
N GLN A 76 30.60 24.14 22.89
CA GLN A 76 29.62 24.36 23.93
C GLN A 76 28.24 24.02 23.40
N GLN A 77 27.53 23.18 24.14
CA GLN A 77 26.12 22.92 23.88
C GLN A 77 25.28 23.91 24.70
N LYS A 78 24.34 24.59 24.04
CA LYS A 78 23.42 25.52 24.68
C LYS A 78 22.02 25.34 24.09
N PRO A 79 21.13 24.58 24.74
CA PRO A 79 19.72 24.59 24.37
C PRO A 79 19.13 25.97 24.66
N THR A 80 18.15 26.37 23.87
CA THR A 80 17.35 27.57 24.12
C THR A 80 15.89 27.17 24.22
N GLU A 81 15.23 27.59 25.30
CA GLU A 81 13.82 27.36 25.55
C GLU A 81 13.06 28.67 25.24
N GLY A 82 12.26 28.65 24.18
CA GLY A 82 11.45 29.81 23.82
C GLY A 82 12.11 30.83 22.87
N ALA A 83 11.28 31.55 22.14
CA ALA A 83 11.71 32.59 21.18
C ALA A 83 12.52 33.74 21.82
N THR A 84 12.26 34.07 23.08
CA THR A 84 12.95 35.18 23.77
C THR A 84 14.39 34.83 24.13
N GLU A 85 14.63 33.62 24.67
CA GLU A 85 15.98 33.15 24.97
C GLU A 85 16.78 32.96 23.69
N LEU A 86 16.18 32.32 22.69
CA LEU A 86 16.75 32.14 21.35
C LEU A 86 17.20 33.49 20.76
N ARG A 87 16.32 34.49 20.75
CA ARG A 87 16.63 35.82 20.23
C ARG A 87 17.75 36.49 21.02
N SER A 88 17.77 36.35 22.34
CA SER A 88 18.84 36.89 23.19
C SER A 88 20.18 36.23 22.90
N HIS A 89 20.20 34.92 22.64
CA HIS A 89 21.40 34.16 22.25
C HIS A 89 21.93 34.54 20.87
N LEU A 90 21.04 34.73 19.88
CA LEU A 90 21.40 35.13 18.52
C LEU A 90 21.90 36.59 18.44
N LEU A 91 21.22 37.52 19.12
CA LEU A 91 21.52 38.95 19.10
C LEU A 91 22.56 39.38 20.13
N GLU A 92 23.25 38.43 20.76
CA GLU A 92 24.36 38.75 21.65
C GLU A 92 25.43 39.51 20.85
N ASN A 93 25.92 40.63 21.38
CA ASN A 93 26.83 41.55 20.67
C ASN A 93 28.24 40.96 20.53
N ARG A 94 28.37 39.94 19.68
CA ARG A 94 29.59 39.19 19.42
C ARG A 94 29.56 38.65 18.00
N LYS A 95 30.75 38.32 17.50
CA LYS A 95 30.85 37.66 16.21
C LYS A 95 30.25 36.26 16.28
N ASP A 96 29.78 35.74 15.13
CA ASP A 96 29.34 34.33 14.99
C ASP A 96 30.40 33.30 15.49
N PRO A 97 30.04 32.06 15.77
CA PRO A 97 31.02 31.00 16.05
C PRO A 97 31.89 30.68 14.82
N LYS A 98 33.03 30.00 15.03
CA LYS A 98 33.80 29.38 13.94
C LYS A 98 32.98 28.31 13.24
N CYS A 99 32.27 27.51 14.03
CA CYS A 99 31.32 26.52 13.57
C CYS A 99 30.10 26.54 14.50
N ARG A 100 28.90 26.59 13.93
CA ARG A 100 27.62 26.53 14.63
C ARG A 100 26.78 25.43 14.01
N HIS A 101 26.35 24.47 14.82
CA HIS A 101 25.26 23.56 14.49
C HIS A 101 24.01 23.99 15.25
N ILE A 102 22.90 24.09 14.53
CA ILE A 102 21.56 24.29 15.06
C ILE A 102 20.79 23.02 14.77
N PHE A 103 20.15 22.45 15.79
CA PHE A 103 19.31 21.26 15.64
C PHE A 103 17.87 21.64 15.95
N VAL A 104 17.00 21.39 14.97
CA VAL A 104 15.55 21.42 15.11
C VAL A 104 15.07 19.99 14.92
N GLN A 105 14.35 19.46 15.90
CA GLN A 105 13.96 18.06 15.97
C GLN A 105 12.45 17.88 15.79
N ALA A 106 12.05 16.64 15.56
CA ALA A 106 10.67 16.19 15.62
C ALA A 106 10.68 14.73 16.06
N SER A 107 9.64 14.23 16.72
CA SER A 107 9.57 12.81 17.11
C SER A 107 9.59 11.89 15.87
N ASP A 108 8.81 12.23 14.85
CA ASP A 108 8.86 11.60 13.54
C ASP A 108 8.65 12.61 12.38
N SER A 109 8.69 12.15 11.12
CA SER A 109 8.56 13.04 9.95
C SER A 109 7.16 13.62 9.77
N ARG A 110 6.19 13.07 10.50
CA ARG A 110 4.78 13.43 10.51
C ARG A 110 4.40 14.13 11.82
N ALA A 111 5.37 14.44 12.68
CA ALA A 111 5.18 15.27 13.85
C ALA A 111 5.54 16.72 13.51
N PRO A 112 4.93 17.70 14.19
CA PRO A 112 5.39 19.07 14.13
C PRO A 112 6.85 19.19 14.62
N LEU A 113 7.56 20.19 14.12
CA LEU A 113 8.90 20.54 14.57
C LEU A 113 8.82 21.09 15.99
N ASN A 114 9.76 20.72 16.85
CA ASN A 114 9.86 21.12 18.25
C ASN A 114 10.33 22.59 18.44
N CYS A 115 9.74 23.50 17.67
CA CYS A 115 9.96 24.92 17.82
C CYS A 115 8.74 25.70 17.32
N SER A 116 8.52 26.88 17.90
CA SER A 116 7.48 27.79 17.43
C SER A 116 7.84 28.40 16.08
N TRP A 117 6.81 28.86 15.35
CA TRP A 117 6.98 29.65 14.14
C TRP A 117 7.87 30.89 14.36
N GLU A 118 7.75 31.55 15.51
CA GLU A 118 8.54 32.73 15.84
C GLU A 118 10.02 32.38 16.00
N SER A 119 10.32 31.31 16.75
CA SER A 119 11.68 30.80 16.92
C SER A 119 12.33 30.42 15.60
N PHE A 120 11.61 29.64 14.79
CA PHE A 120 12.11 29.22 13.48
C PHE A 120 12.38 30.42 12.55
N SER A 121 11.42 31.35 12.47
CA SER A 121 11.54 32.58 11.68
C SER A 121 12.72 33.44 12.13
N ASN A 122 12.98 33.54 13.44
CA ASN A 122 14.12 34.25 13.98
C ASN A 122 15.45 33.62 13.53
N ILE A 123 15.56 32.28 13.53
CA ILE A 123 16.75 31.58 13.04
C ILE A 123 16.98 31.89 11.55
N LEU A 124 15.94 31.74 10.73
CA LEU A 124 16.03 31.96 9.28
C LEU A 124 16.38 33.42 8.95
N ALA A 125 15.71 34.38 9.60
CA ALA A 125 15.95 35.80 9.40
C ALA A 125 17.34 36.23 9.91
N PHE A 126 17.78 35.79 11.09
CA PHE A 126 19.09 36.16 11.64
C PHE A 126 20.25 35.66 10.78
N HIS A 127 20.16 34.43 10.28
CA HIS A 127 21.22 33.84 9.45
C HIS A 127 21.06 34.16 7.95
N GLN A 128 20.00 34.88 7.56
CA GLN A 128 19.70 35.19 6.16
C GLN A 128 19.64 33.92 5.29
N ILE A 129 18.98 32.87 5.82
CA ILE A 129 18.86 31.58 5.15
C ILE A 129 18.15 31.75 3.80
N SER A 130 18.60 31.01 2.79
CA SER A 130 17.99 31.08 1.46
C SER A 130 16.53 30.60 1.53
N PRO A 131 15.57 31.32 0.92
CA PRO A 131 14.17 30.90 0.89
C PRO A 131 13.96 29.56 0.18
N SER A 132 14.88 29.14 -0.69
CA SER A 132 14.86 27.82 -1.32
C SER A 132 15.00 26.67 -0.31
N PHE A 133 15.47 26.95 0.92
CA PHE A 133 15.48 25.94 1.98
C PHE A 133 14.07 25.54 2.42
N LEU A 134 13.09 26.44 2.30
CA LEU A 134 11.71 26.18 2.73
C LEU A 134 11.07 25.02 1.97
N ASP A 135 11.48 24.79 0.72
CA ASP A 135 11.01 23.66 -0.07
C ASP A 135 11.30 22.32 0.65
N TYR A 136 12.44 22.22 1.36
CA TYR A 136 12.76 21.04 2.17
C TYR A 136 12.04 21.05 3.52
N VAL A 137 11.80 22.21 4.13
CA VAL A 137 11.09 22.33 5.41
C VAL A 137 9.63 21.85 5.28
N HIS A 138 8.98 22.13 4.14
CA HIS A 138 7.60 21.71 3.88
C HIS A 138 7.39 20.19 3.83
N SER A 139 8.46 19.40 3.72
CA SER A 139 8.40 17.95 3.80
C SER A 139 8.16 17.41 5.23
N PHE A 140 8.15 18.28 6.24
CA PHE A 140 7.90 17.95 7.65
C PHE A 140 6.51 18.41 8.13
N GLY A 141 6.17 18.07 9.36
CA GLY A 141 4.95 18.51 10.04
C GLY A 141 3.82 17.49 10.02
N GLN A 142 2.77 17.79 10.77
CA GLN A 142 1.61 16.94 10.97
C GLN A 142 0.95 16.54 9.65
N SER A 143 0.84 15.22 9.44
CA SER A 143 0.24 14.65 8.24
C SER A 143 -0.23 13.20 8.44
N GLU A 144 -1.33 12.83 7.79
CA GLU A 144 -1.81 11.44 7.72
C GLU A 144 -0.96 10.59 6.77
N LEU A 145 -0.51 11.17 5.66
CA LEU A 145 0.34 10.55 4.65
C LEU A 145 1.71 11.23 4.60
N PRO A 146 2.80 10.53 4.29
CA PRO A 146 4.10 11.15 4.08
C PRO A 146 4.03 12.26 3.01
N LYS A 147 4.36 13.50 3.38
CA LYS A 147 4.46 14.62 2.43
C LYS A 147 5.75 14.50 1.64
N ASP A 148 5.70 14.91 0.36
CA ASP A 148 6.89 15.03 -0.50
C ASP A 148 7.81 13.80 -0.48
N TYR A 149 7.20 12.61 -0.38
CA TYR A 149 7.91 11.34 -0.27
C TYR A 149 8.83 11.09 -1.47
N SER A 150 8.39 11.49 -2.66
CA SER A 150 9.14 11.41 -3.92
C SER A 150 10.03 12.62 -4.20
N MET A 151 10.06 13.62 -3.32
CA MET A 151 10.87 14.82 -3.52
C MET A 151 12.33 14.55 -3.18
N THR A 152 13.22 14.93 -4.08
CA THR A 152 14.64 15.12 -3.80
C THR A 152 15.03 16.52 -4.21
N GLY A 153 16.14 17.00 -3.68
CA GLY A 153 16.73 18.22 -4.18
C GLY A 153 18.05 18.53 -3.51
N PHE A 154 18.90 19.14 -4.32
CA PHE A 154 20.10 19.82 -3.91
C PHE A 154 20.02 21.25 -4.47
N PHE A 155 20.14 22.22 -3.58
CA PHE A 155 20.24 23.62 -3.92
C PHE A 155 21.63 24.11 -3.52
N SER A 156 22.24 24.90 -4.39
CA SER A 156 23.52 25.56 -4.11
C SER A 156 23.53 26.97 -4.67
N GLU A 157 24.18 27.86 -3.95
CA GLU A 157 24.38 29.25 -4.31
C GLU A 157 25.70 29.72 -3.72
N ASP A 158 26.47 30.51 -4.46
CA ASP A 158 27.67 31.14 -3.95
C ASP A 158 27.75 32.62 -4.34
N SER A 159 28.43 33.41 -3.52
CA SER A 159 28.66 34.83 -3.76
C SER A 159 30.09 35.15 -4.20
N LEU A 160 30.80 34.18 -4.77
CA LEU A 160 32.21 34.35 -5.16
C LEU A 160 32.37 35.31 -6.35
N ALA A 161 31.41 35.34 -7.28
CA ALA A 161 31.47 36.18 -8.48
C ALA A 161 30.84 37.58 -8.31
N ILE A 162 30.20 37.88 -7.17
CA ILE A 162 29.50 39.14 -6.94
C ILE A 162 30.50 40.31 -6.81
N SER A 163 30.17 41.51 -7.26
CA SER A 163 31.02 42.70 -7.06
C SER A 163 31.16 43.02 -5.56
N GLU A 164 32.30 43.56 -5.12
CA GLU A 164 32.50 43.89 -3.70
C GLU A 164 31.47 44.90 -3.17
N ASP A 165 30.98 45.79 -4.02
CA ASP A 165 29.99 46.82 -3.65
C ASP A 165 28.59 46.23 -3.41
N ASP A 166 28.28 45.10 -4.05
CA ASP A 166 26.97 44.43 -3.97
C ASP A 166 26.93 43.32 -2.92
N THR A 167 28.06 43.03 -2.27
CA THR A 167 28.13 41.99 -1.23
C THR A 167 27.55 42.47 0.10
N LEU A 168 26.69 41.64 0.71
CA LEU A 168 26.15 41.91 2.04
C LEU A 168 27.19 41.62 3.13
N LYS A 169 27.99 42.64 3.46
CA LYS A 169 28.98 42.61 4.54
C LYS A 169 28.33 42.94 5.87
N ILE A 170 28.58 42.13 6.90
CA ILE A 170 28.16 42.38 8.30
C ILE A 170 29.38 42.11 9.21
N PRO A 171 30.34 43.06 9.28
CA PRO A 171 31.60 42.87 10.01
C PRO A 171 31.44 42.59 11.51
N GLU A 172 30.39 43.14 12.12
CA GLU A 172 30.04 42.98 13.54
C GLU A 172 29.83 41.50 13.90
N LEU A 173 29.25 40.73 12.97
CA LEU A 173 29.04 39.29 13.11
C LEU A 173 30.19 38.45 12.52
N GLY A 174 31.16 39.09 11.87
CA GLY A 174 32.24 38.41 11.14
C GLY A 174 31.77 37.78 9.83
N ARG A 175 30.77 38.38 9.16
CA ARG A 175 30.27 37.92 7.85
C ARG A 175 30.84 38.83 6.77
N SER A 176 31.66 38.26 5.89
CA SER A 176 32.28 38.98 4.77
C SER A 176 31.34 39.13 3.57
N GLY A 177 30.25 38.36 3.54
CA GLY A 177 29.34 38.31 2.40
C GLY A 177 29.85 37.44 1.24
N ARG A 178 31.07 36.89 1.33
CA ARG A 178 31.63 35.90 0.40
C ARG A 178 31.43 34.51 0.99
N GLU A 179 30.37 33.82 0.60
CA GLU A 179 30.02 32.52 1.15
C GLU A 179 29.49 31.58 0.09
N LEU A 180 29.62 30.28 0.36
CA LEU A 180 28.78 29.27 -0.26
C LEU A 180 27.57 29.00 0.63
N ARG A 181 26.47 28.60 0.01
CA ARG A 181 25.26 28.10 0.65
C ARG A 181 24.82 26.85 -0.08
N VAL A 182 24.55 25.79 0.67
CA VAL A 182 24.00 24.55 0.13
C VAL A 182 22.85 24.08 1.01
N SER A 183 21.83 23.52 0.40
CA SER A 183 20.76 22.84 1.11
C SER A 183 20.31 21.61 0.36
N TYR A 184 19.96 20.58 1.11
CA TYR A 184 19.55 19.32 0.52
C TYR A 184 18.79 18.45 1.51
N LEU A 185 18.09 17.46 0.97
CA LEU A 185 17.34 16.46 1.72
C LEU A 185 18.03 15.10 1.56
N LEU A 186 18.22 14.42 2.70
CA LEU A 186 18.73 13.07 2.77
C LEU A 186 17.77 12.18 3.53
N ARG A 187 17.76 10.90 3.20
CA ARG A 187 16.95 9.88 3.86
C ARG A 187 17.80 8.66 4.23
N SER A 188 17.28 7.88 5.17
CA SER A 188 17.85 6.60 5.56
C SER A 188 16.79 5.76 6.26
N VAL A 189 17.09 4.50 6.55
CA VAL A 189 16.23 3.61 7.33
C VAL A 189 16.73 3.51 8.76
N GLU A 190 15.81 3.58 9.72
CA GLU A 190 16.12 3.46 11.15
C GLU A 190 15.14 2.48 11.80
N LEU A 191 15.59 1.81 12.85
CA LEU A 191 14.73 0.96 13.68
C LEU A 191 13.78 1.85 14.49
N THR A 192 12.53 1.42 14.58
CA THR A 192 11.56 2.01 15.50
C THR A 192 11.97 1.61 16.92
N SER A 193 12.14 2.58 17.81
CA SER A 193 12.41 2.29 19.23
C SER A 193 11.16 1.65 19.88
N GLU A 194 11.36 0.84 20.93
CA GLU A 194 10.25 0.22 21.66
C GLU A 194 9.28 1.24 22.28
N GLU A 195 9.72 2.50 22.46
CA GLU A 195 8.92 3.61 22.98
C GLU A 195 7.90 4.16 21.96
N ASP A 196 8.15 4.01 20.65
CA ASP A 196 7.29 4.52 19.56
C ASP A 196 6.07 3.59 19.27
N ASP A 197 6.11 2.33 19.72
CA ASP A 197 5.08 1.32 19.44
C ASP A 197 4.24 1.06 20.69
N GLY A 198 3.26 1.92 20.94
CA GLY A 198 2.33 1.75 22.06
C GLY A 198 1.59 0.41 22.01
N ASN A 199 1.88 -0.50 22.95
CA ASN A 199 1.15 -1.69 23.43
C ASN A 199 0.41 -2.64 22.45
N ASN A 200 0.43 -2.42 21.14
CA ASN A 200 -0.19 -3.32 20.17
C ASN A 200 0.82 -4.37 19.74
N ALA A 201 0.72 -5.55 20.36
CA ALA A 201 1.55 -6.73 20.14
C ALA A 201 1.37 -7.43 18.77
N GLU A 202 0.94 -6.71 17.72
CA GLU A 202 1.08 -7.19 16.35
C GLU A 202 2.44 -6.73 15.83
N LYS A 203 3.29 -7.70 15.49
CA LYS A 203 4.68 -7.51 15.08
C LYS A 203 4.77 -6.68 13.80
N LYS A 204 4.70 -5.36 13.94
CA LYS A 204 4.77 -4.39 12.86
C LYS A 204 6.18 -4.38 12.27
N TRP A 205 6.29 -4.09 10.98
CA TRP A 205 7.56 -3.94 10.28
C TRP A 205 8.45 -2.92 11.03
N PRO A 206 9.65 -3.30 11.49
CA PRO A 206 10.40 -2.50 12.47
C PRO A 206 11.16 -1.31 11.84
N TRP A 207 11.35 -1.32 10.53
CA TRP A 207 12.12 -0.31 9.81
C TRP A 207 11.24 0.85 9.33
N ARG A 208 11.68 2.08 9.61
CA ARG A 208 11.04 3.32 9.15
C ARG A 208 12.02 4.14 8.33
N VAL A 209 11.54 4.70 7.23
CA VAL A 209 12.29 5.72 6.49
C VAL A 209 12.24 7.02 7.29
N ARG A 210 13.42 7.55 7.63
CA ARG A 210 13.60 8.83 8.32
C ARG A 210 14.26 9.81 7.35
N GLN A 211 13.94 11.09 7.48
CA GLN A 211 14.44 12.15 6.61
C GLN A 211 15.13 13.25 7.40
N MET A 212 16.06 13.94 6.75
CA MET A 212 16.83 15.04 7.32
C MET A 212 17.05 16.12 6.26
N ALA A 213 16.61 17.34 6.55
CA ALA A 213 16.91 18.51 5.74
C ALA A 213 18.10 19.24 6.34
N ILE A 214 19.08 19.56 5.50
CA ILE A 214 20.31 20.26 5.89
C ILE A 214 20.38 21.58 5.14
N TYR A 215 20.71 22.63 5.88
CA TYR A 215 21.22 23.88 5.32
C TYR A 215 22.63 24.12 5.84
N HIS A 216 23.53 24.49 4.95
CA HIS A 216 24.90 24.81 5.28
C HIS A 216 25.34 26.09 4.60
N SER A 217 26.07 26.94 5.33
CA SER A 217 26.79 28.06 4.75
C SER A 217 28.21 28.15 5.28
N PHE A 218 29.15 28.55 4.42
CA PHE A 218 30.55 28.74 4.78
C PHE A 218 31.10 30.04 4.18
N ASP A 219 31.63 30.91 5.05
CA ASP A 219 32.25 32.17 4.66
C ASP A 219 33.71 31.96 4.23
N PHE A 220 34.04 32.29 2.98
CA PHE A 220 35.36 32.09 2.37
C PHE A 220 36.44 33.03 2.90
N VAL A 221 36.10 34.08 3.63
CA VAL A 221 37.06 35.04 4.19
C VAL A 221 37.27 34.77 5.67
N THR A 222 36.20 34.57 6.42
CA THR A 222 36.28 34.38 7.88
C THR A 222 36.32 32.90 8.28
N GLY A 223 36.02 31.98 7.37
CA GLY A 223 36.00 30.54 7.59
C GLY A 223 34.87 30.07 8.50
N ARG A 224 33.82 30.88 8.66
CA ARG A 224 32.74 30.60 9.61
C ARG A 224 31.68 29.72 8.97
N ALA A 225 31.34 28.63 9.65
CA ALA A 225 30.40 27.64 9.18
C ALA A 225 29.11 27.67 10.00
N LEU A 226 27.97 27.61 9.31
CA LEU A 226 26.66 27.39 9.89
C LEU A 226 26.09 26.07 9.34
N TRP A 227 25.47 25.29 10.22
CA TRP A 227 24.70 24.12 9.90
C TRP A 227 23.34 24.22 10.59
N LEU A 228 22.26 24.19 9.82
CA LEU A 228 20.92 24.02 10.34
C LEU A 228 20.45 22.61 9.94
N ASN A 229 20.19 21.79 10.95
CA ASN A 229 19.77 20.41 10.80
C ASN A 229 18.33 20.28 11.25
N ILE A 230 17.45 19.90 10.33
CA ILE A 230 16.08 19.50 10.66
C ILE A 230 16.02 18.00 10.50
N LYS A 231 15.88 17.27 11.60
CA LYS A 231 15.85 15.80 11.59
C LYS A 231 14.77 15.27 12.52
N THR A 232 14.16 14.17 12.11
CA THR A 232 13.32 13.35 12.97
C THR A 232 14.20 12.59 13.96
N ASN A 233 14.05 12.81 15.27
CA ASN A 233 14.85 12.32 16.41
C ASN A 233 16.19 13.02 16.70
N SER A 234 16.82 12.61 17.82
CA SER A 234 18.08 13.15 18.33
C SER A 234 19.35 12.53 17.74
N LEU A 235 19.24 11.48 16.92
CA LEU A 235 20.38 10.68 16.46
C LEU A 235 21.50 11.54 15.85
N MET A 236 21.15 12.52 15.00
CA MET A 236 22.18 13.34 14.34
C MET A 236 22.79 14.38 15.28
N LYS A 237 22.02 14.88 16.25
CA LYS A 237 22.55 15.75 17.30
C LYS A 237 23.60 15.00 18.12
N GLU A 238 23.28 13.78 18.55
CA GLU A 238 24.19 12.90 19.29
C GLU A 238 25.42 12.56 18.45
N THR A 239 25.22 12.11 17.20
CA THR A 239 26.31 11.76 16.27
C THR A 239 27.28 12.92 16.05
N ILE A 240 26.78 14.15 15.83
CA ILE A 240 27.65 15.32 15.65
C ILE A 240 28.35 15.70 16.95
N THR A 241 27.66 15.60 18.09
CA THR A 241 28.24 15.89 19.41
C THR A 241 29.39 14.93 19.74
N GLU A 242 29.25 13.66 19.41
CA GLU A 242 30.32 12.66 19.51
C GLU A 242 31.45 12.95 18.51
N ALA A 243 31.10 13.23 17.24
CA ALA A 243 32.07 13.46 16.19
C ALA A 243 32.99 14.67 16.45
N VAL A 244 32.50 15.76 17.04
CA VAL A 244 33.34 16.91 17.39
C VAL A 244 34.34 16.62 18.51
N VAL A 245 34.12 15.56 19.29
CA VAL A 245 35.03 15.09 20.35
C VAL A 245 36.02 14.07 19.79
N GLU A 246 35.57 13.15 18.95
CA GLU A 246 36.39 12.05 18.45
C GLU A 246 37.25 12.43 17.24
N LEU A 247 36.66 13.10 16.24
CA LEU A 247 37.30 13.36 14.95
C LEU A 247 38.26 14.56 15.04
N PRO A 248 39.57 14.38 14.77
CA PRO A 248 40.55 15.47 14.90
C PRO A 248 40.26 16.69 14.03
N GLU A 249 39.67 16.47 12.85
CA GLU A 249 39.32 17.51 11.86
C GLU A 249 38.18 18.42 12.36
N LEU A 250 37.28 17.90 13.20
CA LEU A 250 36.12 18.65 13.70
C LEU A 250 36.35 19.36 15.03
N LYS A 251 37.41 19.01 15.77
CA LYS A 251 37.72 19.59 17.09
C LYS A 251 37.86 21.11 17.03
N ALA A 252 37.29 21.81 18.01
CA ALA A 252 37.34 23.27 18.09
C ALA A 252 38.77 23.85 18.10
N SER A 253 39.72 23.12 18.70
CA SER A 253 41.15 23.47 18.71
C SER A 253 41.82 23.35 17.32
N SER A 254 41.31 22.50 16.43
CA SER A 254 41.82 22.30 15.07
C SER A 254 41.31 23.36 14.08
N LEU A 255 40.27 24.11 14.42
CA LEU A 255 39.65 25.17 13.59
C LEU A 255 40.46 26.48 13.59
N GLY A 256 41.78 26.38 13.47
CA GLY A 256 42.72 27.50 13.57
C GLY A 256 42.83 28.37 12.31
N ASN A 257 42.81 27.76 11.12
CA ASN A 257 43.00 28.45 9.84
C ASN A 257 41.80 28.21 8.90
N LEU A 258 41.79 28.90 7.76
CA LEU A 258 40.67 28.83 6.81
C LEU A 258 40.58 27.46 6.15
N ALA A 259 41.73 26.87 5.79
CA ALA A 259 41.80 25.53 5.22
C ALA A 259 41.21 24.46 6.16
N SER A 260 41.59 24.44 7.44
CA SER A 260 41.12 23.45 8.40
C SER A 260 39.64 23.60 8.72
N ARG A 261 39.12 24.84 8.73
CA ARG A 261 37.68 25.11 8.85
C ARG A 261 36.88 24.61 7.64
N PHE A 262 37.45 24.71 6.45
CA PHE A 262 36.85 24.15 5.25
C PHE A 262 36.91 22.61 5.24
N GLU A 263 38.01 22.02 5.70
CA GLU A 263 38.11 20.57 5.85
C GLU A 263 37.10 20.01 6.85
N ALA A 264 36.88 20.71 7.97
CA ALA A 264 35.83 20.36 8.93
C ALA A 264 34.44 20.34 8.27
N THR A 265 34.18 21.29 7.36
CA THR A 265 32.93 21.33 6.59
C THR A 265 32.75 20.07 5.72
N LEU A 266 33.81 19.63 5.04
CA LEU A 266 33.79 18.40 4.25
C LEU A 266 33.57 17.16 5.15
N ALA A 267 34.20 17.13 6.32
CA ALA A 267 34.03 16.05 7.29
C ALA A 267 32.59 15.97 7.80
N THR A 268 31.93 17.10 8.09
CA THR A 268 30.51 17.13 8.48
C THR A 268 29.60 16.61 7.36
N HIS A 269 29.82 17.01 6.10
CA HIS A 269 29.06 16.44 4.98
C HIS A 269 29.20 14.92 4.87
N LEU A 270 30.38 14.37 5.18
CA LEU A 270 30.60 12.92 5.15
C LEU A 270 29.81 12.19 6.23
N ILE A 271 29.66 12.77 7.42
CA ILE A 271 28.80 12.19 8.47
C ILE A 271 27.37 12.04 7.96
N PHE A 272 26.85 13.06 7.27
CA PHE A 272 25.51 13.02 6.69
C PHE A 272 25.40 12.03 5.52
N ALA A 273 26.42 11.96 4.66
CA ALA A 273 26.46 10.99 3.57
C ALA A 273 26.53 9.55 4.09
N ASP A 274 27.36 9.27 5.09
CA ASP A 274 27.49 7.94 5.69
C ASP A 274 26.16 7.52 6.34
N TRP A 275 25.40 8.44 6.96
CA TRP A 275 24.07 8.15 7.51
C TRP A 275 23.07 7.65 6.46
N CYS A 276 23.12 8.10 5.21
CA CYS A 276 22.23 7.61 4.14
C CYS A 276 22.39 6.13 3.84
N ASP A 277 23.61 5.59 4.01
CA ASP A 277 23.92 4.18 3.77
C ASP A 277 23.70 3.31 5.02
N SER A 278 23.50 3.93 6.18
CA SER A 278 23.29 3.22 7.46
C SER A 278 22.07 2.30 7.39
N ASN A 279 22.15 1.16 8.10
CA ASN A 279 21.07 0.20 8.33
C ASN A 279 20.43 -0.50 7.12
N TRP A 280 20.57 -0.01 5.88
CA TRP A 280 19.93 -0.64 4.72
C TRP A 280 20.28 -2.12 4.55
N ARG A 281 21.49 -2.54 4.95
CA ARG A 281 21.90 -3.95 4.90
C ARG A 281 21.03 -4.81 5.81
N CYS A 282 20.80 -4.37 7.05
CA CYS A 282 19.97 -5.09 8.00
C CYS A 282 18.50 -5.08 7.55
N CYS A 283 18.00 -3.92 7.10
CA CYS A 283 16.66 -3.77 6.54
C CYS A 283 16.41 -4.73 5.36
N ILE A 284 17.34 -4.80 4.40
CA ILE A 284 17.26 -5.71 3.24
C ILE A 284 17.26 -7.18 3.70
N ASN A 285 18.14 -7.56 4.62
CA ASN A 285 18.22 -8.94 5.11
C ASN A 285 16.93 -9.37 5.83
N ASP A 286 16.37 -8.50 6.67
CA ASP A 286 15.11 -8.78 7.38
C ASP A 286 13.96 -8.93 6.39
N PHE A 287 13.93 -8.07 5.37
CA PHE A 287 12.91 -8.12 4.32
C PHE A 287 13.03 -9.41 3.51
N GLU A 288 14.26 -9.79 3.12
CA GLU A 288 14.54 -11.03 2.40
C GLU A 288 14.13 -12.26 3.23
N ALA A 289 14.38 -12.24 4.54
CA ALA A 289 13.97 -13.31 5.45
C ALA A 289 12.44 -13.44 5.53
N ASP A 290 11.72 -12.32 5.63
CA ASP A 290 10.26 -12.32 5.63
C ASP A 290 9.66 -12.77 4.29
N LEU A 291 10.25 -12.34 3.18
CA LEU A 291 9.85 -12.77 1.84
C LEU A 291 10.07 -14.29 1.67
N SER A 292 11.22 -14.78 2.11
CA SER A 292 11.57 -16.20 2.09
C SER A 292 10.55 -17.05 2.85
N LYS A 293 10.10 -16.61 4.04
CA LYS A 293 9.10 -17.34 4.84
C LYS A 293 7.78 -17.54 4.10
N ILE A 294 7.37 -16.56 3.28
CA ILE A 294 6.13 -16.65 2.50
C ILE A 294 6.36 -17.51 1.26
N LEU A 295 7.45 -17.28 0.52
CA LEU A 295 7.69 -17.93 -0.76
C LEU A 295 8.16 -19.39 -0.65
N ILE A 296 8.82 -19.79 0.45
CA ILE A 296 9.15 -21.20 0.70
C ILE A 296 7.89 -22.06 0.67
N LYS A 297 6.78 -21.58 1.26
CA LYS A 297 5.50 -22.30 1.25
C LYS A 297 5.04 -22.61 -0.17
N GLY A 298 5.17 -21.63 -1.08
CA GLY A 298 4.90 -21.78 -2.51
C GLY A 298 5.81 -22.75 -3.23
N LYS A 299 7.13 -22.68 -2.98
CA LYS A 299 8.11 -23.57 -3.62
C LYS A 299 8.01 -25.02 -3.14
N THR A 300 7.62 -25.25 -1.88
CA THR A 300 7.52 -26.60 -1.30
C THR A 300 6.18 -27.27 -1.54
N ALA A 301 5.17 -26.55 -2.05
CA ALA A 301 3.90 -27.15 -2.40
C ALA A 301 4.09 -28.12 -3.57
N ARG A 302 4.03 -29.41 -3.24
CA ARG A 302 3.89 -30.46 -4.24
C ARG A 302 2.45 -30.39 -4.75
N ILE A 303 2.24 -29.75 -5.89
CA ILE A 303 1.00 -29.93 -6.65
C ILE A 303 1.06 -31.37 -7.15
N SER A 304 0.42 -32.29 -6.43
CA SER A 304 0.21 -33.68 -6.84
C SER A 304 -0.44 -33.66 -8.22
N GLN A 305 0.28 -34.17 -9.22
CA GLN A 305 -0.22 -34.51 -10.56
C GLN A 305 -1.24 -33.52 -11.14
N ALA A 306 -0.84 -32.28 -11.38
CA ALA A 306 -1.57 -31.47 -12.36
C ALA A 306 -1.41 -32.13 -13.73
N ASP A 307 -2.51 -32.67 -14.26
CA ASP A 307 -2.59 -33.25 -15.60
C ASP A 307 -1.92 -32.30 -16.62
N GLU A 308 -1.14 -32.84 -17.57
CA GLU A 308 -0.23 -32.06 -18.43
C GLU A 308 -0.96 -30.94 -19.19
N SER A 309 -2.24 -31.16 -19.48
CA SER A 309 -3.19 -30.20 -20.07
C SER A 309 -3.41 -28.94 -19.21
N THR A 310 -3.51 -29.10 -17.90
CA THR A 310 -3.70 -28.03 -16.91
C THR A 310 -2.44 -27.19 -16.75
N VAL A 311 -1.27 -27.82 -16.72
CA VAL A 311 0.04 -27.15 -16.63
C VAL A 311 0.32 -26.31 -17.88
N VAL A 312 -0.01 -26.83 -19.07
CA VAL A 312 0.11 -26.09 -20.33
C VAL A 312 -0.86 -24.89 -20.37
N ARG A 313 -2.08 -25.03 -19.84
CA ARG A 313 -3.05 -23.94 -19.76
C ARG A 313 -2.62 -22.85 -18.78
N LEU A 314 -2.07 -23.23 -17.62
CA LEU A 314 -1.44 -22.32 -16.65
C LEU A 314 -0.24 -21.59 -17.27
N LYS A 315 0.68 -22.28 -17.94
CA LYS A 315 1.81 -21.65 -18.66
C LYS A 315 1.35 -20.67 -19.73
N ARG A 316 0.27 -20.98 -20.46
CA ARG A 316 -0.30 -20.10 -21.49
C ARG A 316 -0.98 -18.87 -20.87
N MET A 317 -1.60 -18.99 -19.70
CA MET A 317 -2.16 -17.85 -18.97
C MET A 317 -1.07 -16.96 -18.34
N MET A 318 -0.02 -17.56 -17.76
CA MET A 318 1.13 -16.84 -17.20
C MET A 318 1.88 -16.00 -18.25
N SER A 319 2.00 -16.51 -19.50
CA SER A 319 2.66 -15.78 -20.60
C SER A 319 1.81 -14.65 -21.20
N LEU A 320 0.49 -14.65 -20.97
CA LEU A 320 -0.39 -13.57 -21.46
C LEU A 320 -0.42 -12.35 -20.53
N GLN A 321 -0.15 -12.52 -19.23
CA GLN A 321 -0.11 -11.39 -18.29
C GLN A 321 1.22 -10.63 -18.29
N SER A 322 2.34 -11.23 -18.72
CA SER A 322 3.62 -10.51 -18.80
C SER A 322 3.71 -9.50 -19.95
N GLN A 323 2.76 -9.51 -20.89
CA GLN A 323 2.69 -8.55 -22.00
C GLN A 323 1.75 -7.35 -21.74
N GLY A 324 1.12 -7.29 -20.56
CA GLY A 324 0.15 -6.27 -20.19
C GLY A 324 0.74 -4.99 -19.60
N THR A 325 1.96 -4.57 -19.96
CA THR A 325 2.50 -3.29 -19.48
C THR A 325 3.37 -2.61 -20.55
N ILE A 326 2.74 -1.68 -21.28
CA ILE A 326 3.29 -0.52 -22.00
C ILE A 326 4.29 -0.80 -23.14
N GLN A 327 3.79 -0.73 -24.38
CA GLN A 327 4.50 -0.01 -25.44
C GLN A 327 3.56 0.96 -26.15
N SER A 328 3.67 2.23 -25.75
CA SER A 328 3.23 3.38 -26.55
C SER A 328 3.93 3.32 -27.90
N ARG A 329 3.16 3.04 -28.96
CA ARG A 329 3.66 3.06 -30.35
C ARG A 329 3.30 4.40 -31.00
N LYS A 330 4.33 5.22 -31.11
CA LYS A 330 4.49 6.45 -31.90
C LYS A 330 3.68 6.46 -33.20
N GLU A 331 2.75 7.42 -33.29
CA GLU A 331 1.98 7.73 -34.50
C GLU A 331 2.86 8.41 -35.57
N ARG A 332 2.70 7.96 -36.82
CA ARG A 332 2.87 8.78 -38.04
C ARG A 332 1.68 8.48 -38.94
N GLY A 333 0.96 9.52 -39.31
CA GLY A 333 -0.38 9.44 -39.87
C GLY A 333 -0.49 9.11 -41.36
N ALA A 334 -1.73 8.83 -41.76
CA ALA A 334 -2.36 9.26 -43.02
C ALA A 334 -3.86 8.91 -43.00
N GLN A 335 -4.67 9.97 -42.97
CA GLN A 335 -5.99 10.23 -43.56
C GLN A 335 -6.98 9.10 -43.99
N THR A 336 -8.23 9.33 -43.56
CA THR A 336 -9.54 9.25 -44.25
C THR A 336 -10.24 7.91 -44.50
N GLY A 337 -11.50 7.84 -44.04
CA GLY A 337 -12.51 6.89 -44.51
C GLY A 337 -13.64 6.66 -43.50
N ASP A 338 -14.75 7.38 -43.66
CA ASP A 338 -16.02 7.23 -42.94
C ASP A 338 -16.57 5.79 -42.99
N GLY A 339 -17.17 5.35 -41.88
CA GLY A 339 -17.88 4.07 -41.79
C GLY A 339 -18.53 3.86 -40.41
N VAL A 340 -19.74 4.38 -40.25
CA VAL A 340 -20.62 4.24 -39.09
C VAL A 340 -20.96 2.78 -38.79
N ILE A 341 -20.67 2.29 -37.58
CA ILE A 341 -21.44 1.21 -36.93
C ILE A 341 -21.58 1.52 -35.42
N GLN A 342 -22.84 1.59 -34.97
CA GLN A 342 -23.27 1.74 -33.58
C GLN A 342 -22.73 0.62 -32.67
N SER A 343 -22.21 0.99 -31.50
CA SER A 343 -22.17 0.09 -30.34
C SER A 343 -22.57 0.86 -29.08
N SER A 344 -23.58 0.33 -28.40
CA SER A 344 -24.17 0.82 -27.16
C SER A 344 -23.15 0.95 -26.03
N GLN A 345 -22.83 2.19 -25.64
CA GLN A 345 -22.35 2.47 -24.29
C GLN A 345 -23.58 2.61 -23.37
N ALA A 346 -23.84 1.58 -22.58
CA ALA A 346 -24.72 1.66 -21.43
C ALA A 346 -24.06 0.96 -20.24
N GLY A 347 -23.71 1.78 -19.23
CA GLY A 347 -23.75 1.38 -17.83
C GLY A 347 -22.62 0.49 -17.29
N LEU A 348 -21.56 1.10 -16.77
CA LEU A 348 -20.83 0.56 -15.60
C LEU A 348 -20.12 1.64 -14.79
N GLY A 349 -20.67 2.86 -14.81
CA GLY A 349 -20.21 4.01 -14.02
C GLY A 349 -21.28 4.48 -13.05
N CYS A 350 -21.79 3.63 -12.16
CA CYS A 350 -22.54 4.07 -10.96
C CYS A 350 -22.84 2.90 -9.98
N LEU A 351 -21.83 2.24 -9.38
CA LEU A 351 -22.09 1.30 -8.27
C LEU A 351 -21.02 1.29 -7.15
N ILE A 352 -20.16 2.30 -7.03
CA ILE A 352 -19.20 2.38 -5.91
C ILE A 352 -19.74 3.22 -4.72
N SER A 353 -20.86 3.94 -4.85
CA SER A 353 -21.37 4.81 -3.77
C SER A 353 -22.47 4.21 -2.86
N LYS A 354 -22.75 2.89 -2.93
CA LYS A 354 -23.73 2.25 -2.03
C LYS A 354 -23.19 1.11 -1.15
N VAL A 355 -21.95 0.67 -1.34
CA VAL A 355 -21.35 -0.40 -0.50
C VAL A 355 -20.69 0.17 0.78
N GLN A 356 -20.37 1.47 0.81
CA GLN A 356 -19.68 2.11 1.93
C GLN A 356 -20.56 2.40 3.17
N ARG A 357 -21.89 2.20 3.11
CA ARG A 357 -22.80 2.50 4.24
C ARG A 357 -23.34 1.30 5.01
N SER A 358 -22.90 0.08 4.70
CA SER A 358 -23.37 -1.14 5.37
C SER A 358 -22.27 -1.94 6.08
N MET A 359 -21.12 -1.34 6.36
CA MET A 359 -19.96 -1.99 6.99
C MET A 359 -19.49 -1.21 8.24
N SER A 360 -20.41 -0.91 9.16
CA SER A 360 -20.06 -0.45 10.51
C SER A 360 -20.78 -1.22 11.63
N LYS A 361 -21.36 -2.39 11.31
CA LYS A 361 -21.92 -3.31 12.29
C LYS A 361 -21.69 -4.75 11.85
N LEU A 362 -20.47 -5.24 12.03
CA LEU A 362 -20.16 -6.66 12.17
C LEU A 362 -18.73 -6.75 12.69
N LYS A 363 -18.61 -6.49 13.99
CA LYS A 363 -17.46 -6.84 14.80
C LYS A 363 -17.90 -8.02 15.65
N ASP A 364 -17.77 -9.22 15.11
CA ASP A 364 -17.53 -10.44 15.88
C ASP A 364 -17.02 -11.55 14.94
N PRO A 365 -16.00 -12.32 15.32
CA PRO A 365 -15.43 -13.37 14.50
C PRO A 365 -16.06 -14.73 14.86
N GLN A 366 -16.91 -15.25 14.00
CA GLN A 366 -17.19 -16.69 13.99
C GLN A 366 -17.48 -17.18 12.57
N ASP A 367 -16.67 -18.15 12.16
CA ASP A 367 -16.86 -19.00 10.99
C ASP A 367 -18.29 -19.54 10.95
N ASP A 368 -19.10 -19.08 9.99
CA ASP A 368 -20.45 -19.62 9.79
C ASP A 368 -20.82 -19.80 8.30
N SER A 369 -19.81 -19.89 7.43
CA SER A 369 -20.03 -20.17 5.98
C SER A 369 -20.12 -21.67 5.64
N LEU A 370 -20.00 -22.56 6.62
CA LEU A 370 -20.12 -24.02 6.43
C LEU A 370 -21.44 -24.62 6.97
N SER A 371 -22.29 -23.79 7.59
CA SER A 371 -23.46 -24.26 8.35
C SER A 371 -24.73 -24.38 7.51
N GLN A 372 -24.79 -23.79 6.32
CA GLN A 372 -25.97 -23.85 5.44
C GLN A 372 -26.01 -25.08 4.52
N LEU A 373 -24.98 -25.94 4.52
CA LEU A 373 -24.94 -27.18 3.73
C LEU A 373 -25.35 -28.43 4.52
N ALA A 374 -25.65 -28.32 5.81
CA ALA A 374 -25.96 -29.46 6.67
C ALA A 374 -27.43 -29.96 6.61
N ALA A 375 -28.32 -29.30 5.86
CA ALA A 375 -29.76 -29.59 5.88
C ALA A 375 -30.25 -30.65 4.85
N VAL A 376 -29.35 -31.41 4.21
CA VAL A 376 -29.73 -32.58 3.39
C VAL A 376 -28.82 -33.75 3.75
N SER A 377 -29.08 -34.38 4.89
CA SER A 377 -28.43 -35.63 5.29
C SER A 377 -29.27 -36.81 4.80
N GLN A 378 -28.92 -37.33 3.63
CA GLN A 378 -29.12 -38.76 3.33
C GLN A 378 -27.75 -39.44 3.23
N PRO A 379 -27.60 -40.69 3.70
CA PRO A 379 -26.33 -41.40 3.60
C PRO A 379 -26.04 -41.66 2.13
N ILE A 380 -24.91 -41.14 1.63
CA ILE A 380 -24.42 -41.44 0.29
C ILE A 380 -23.96 -42.90 0.29
N THR A 381 -24.83 -43.83 -0.08
CA THR A 381 -24.47 -45.21 -0.43
C THR A 381 -24.30 -45.31 -1.94
N GLY A 382 -23.25 -44.68 -2.46
CA GLY A 382 -22.76 -44.84 -3.84
C GLY A 382 -21.59 -45.83 -3.90
N PRO A 383 -21.22 -46.34 -5.09
CA PRO A 383 -20.10 -47.28 -5.24
C PRO A 383 -18.79 -46.70 -4.67
N PRO A 384 -17.94 -47.52 -4.02
CA PRO A 384 -16.79 -47.06 -3.22
C PRO A 384 -15.77 -46.21 -3.99
N GLN A 385 -15.75 -46.29 -5.33
CA GLN A 385 -14.85 -45.50 -6.18
C GLN A 385 -15.18 -43.99 -6.19
N CYS A 386 -16.46 -43.60 -6.18
CA CYS A 386 -16.85 -42.19 -6.26
C CYS A 386 -16.52 -41.45 -4.95
N VAL A 387 -16.71 -42.12 -3.81
CA VAL A 387 -16.40 -41.59 -2.47
C VAL A 387 -14.89 -41.41 -2.29
N ASN A 388 -14.09 -42.36 -2.76
CA ASN A 388 -12.62 -42.27 -2.67
C ASN A 388 -12.05 -41.15 -3.56
N MET A 389 -12.56 -40.96 -4.79
CA MET A 389 -12.11 -39.85 -5.65
C MET A 389 -12.46 -38.47 -5.08
N LEU A 390 -13.62 -38.33 -4.45
CA LEU A 390 -14.01 -37.10 -3.75
C LEU A 390 -13.12 -36.84 -2.53
N PHE A 391 -12.76 -37.89 -1.78
CA PHE A 391 -11.91 -37.76 -0.59
C PHE A 391 -10.47 -37.37 -0.93
N GLU A 392 -9.89 -37.95 -2.00
CA GLU A 392 -8.58 -37.53 -2.51
C GLU A 392 -8.61 -36.09 -3.02
N SER A 393 -9.63 -35.72 -3.81
CA SER A 393 -9.77 -34.35 -4.33
C SER A 393 -9.97 -33.31 -3.23
N MET A 394 -10.67 -33.66 -2.14
CA MET A 394 -10.82 -32.79 -0.97
C MET A 394 -9.50 -32.63 -0.19
N LYS A 395 -8.64 -33.66 -0.19
CA LYS A 395 -7.32 -33.60 0.44
C LYS A 395 -6.38 -32.67 -0.34
N ASP A 396 -6.36 -32.77 -1.66
CA ASP A 396 -5.58 -31.86 -2.52
C ASP A 396 -6.01 -30.38 -2.33
N LEU A 397 -7.32 -30.13 -2.17
CA LEU A 397 -7.86 -28.80 -1.88
C LEU A 397 -7.47 -28.26 -0.50
N LYS A 398 -7.35 -29.13 0.50
CA LYS A 398 -6.94 -28.75 1.87
C LYS A 398 -5.46 -28.37 1.92
N ASP A 399 -4.61 -29.05 1.15
CA ASP A 399 -3.20 -28.67 1.03
C ASP A 399 -3.05 -27.28 0.38
N LEU A 400 -3.98 -26.93 -0.52
CA LEU A 400 -4.09 -25.61 -1.15
C LEU A 400 -4.63 -24.49 -0.24
N ASP A 401 -5.19 -24.79 0.95
CA ASP A 401 -5.64 -23.75 1.91
C ASP A 401 -4.49 -22.94 2.50
N THR A 402 -3.27 -23.49 2.48
CA THR A 402 -2.03 -22.77 2.83
C THR A 402 -1.85 -21.51 1.95
N PHE A 403 -2.41 -21.53 0.74
CA PHE A 403 -2.41 -20.44 -0.22
C PHE A 403 -3.70 -19.64 -0.08
N SER A 404 -3.65 -18.61 0.76
CA SER A 404 -4.78 -17.73 1.01
C SER A 404 -4.61 -16.38 0.33
N PHE A 405 -5.73 -15.71 0.09
CA PHE A 405 -5.75 -14.33 -0.37
C PHE A 405 -4.97 -13.38 0.58
N GLY A 406 -4.97 -13.67 1.89
CA GLY A 406 -4.19 -12.89 2.86
C GLY A 406 -2.67 -12.97 2.63
N GLN A 407 -2.13 -14.11 2.21
CA GLN A 407 -0.72 -14.21 1.85
C GLN A 407 -0.42 -13.42 0.56
N LEU A 408 -1.32 -13.46 -0.42
CA LEU A 408 -1.19 -12.65 -1.63
C LEU A 408 -1.23 -11.15 -1.31
N GLN A 409 -2.17 -10.71 -0.45
CA GLN A 409 -2.21 -9.33 0.04
C GLN A 409 -0.92 -8.92 0.75
N ASN A 410 -0.34 -9.81 1.57
CA ASN A 410 0.95 -9.55 2.20
C ASN A 410 2.07 -9.37 1.16
N LEU A 411 2.13 -10.22 0.13
CA LEU A 411 3.06 -10.05 -0.99
C LEU A 411 2.84 -8.73 -1.75
N HIS A 412 1.60 -8.26 -1.87
CA HIS A 412 1.31 -6.93 -2.43
C HIS A 412 1.85 -5.81 -1.56
N HIS A 413 1.59 -5.85 -0.25
CA HIS A 413 2.09 -4.87 0.70
C HIS A 413 3.63 -4.81 0.70
N MET A 414 4.28 -5.97 0.73
CA MET A 414 5.74 -6.09 0.60
C MET A 414 6.27 -5.44 -0.69
N SER A 415 5.52 -5.52 -1.79
CA SER A 415 5.92 -4.91 -3.06
C SER A 415 5.87 -3.39 -3.06
N GLU A 416 4.89 -2.82 -2.36
CA GLU A 416 4.79 -1.39 -2.14
C GLU A 416 5.98 -0.91 -1.30
N GLN A 417 6.28 -1.63 -0.20
CA GLN A 417 7.44 -1.35 0.65
C GLN A 417 8.77 -1.42 -0.13
N LEU A 418 9.00 -2.42 -1.00
CA LEU A 418 10.21 -2.46 -1.83
C LEU A 418 10.28 -1.31 -2.83
N HIS A 419 9.13 -0.89 -3.37
CA HIS A 419 9.08 0.25 -4.29
C HIS A 419 9.49 1.53 -3.57
N GLU A 420 8.93 1.76 -2.40
CA GLU A 420 9.28 2.83 -1.47
C GLU A 420 10.78 2.85 -1.14
N MET A 421 11.33 1.73 -0.67
CA MET A 421 12.75 1.60 -0.35
C MET A 421 13.66 1.93 -1.54
N SER A 422 13.29 1.45 -2.75
CA SER A 422 14.07 1.73 -3.95
C SER A 422 14.04 3.20 -4.33
N LEU A 423 12.88 3.84 -4.20
CA LEU A 423 12.73 5.27 -4.48
C LEU A 423 13.62 6.09 -3.56
N VAL A 424 13.61 5.82 -2.25
CA VAL A 424 14.45 6.53 -1.29
C VAL A 424 15.94 6.46 -1.67
N ILE A 425 16.44 5.25 -1.97
CA ILE A 425 17.83 5.05 -2.39
C ILE A 425 18.14 5.84 -3.68
N GLN A 426 17.24 5.84 -4.67
CA GLN A 426 17.43 6.61 -5.91
C GLN A 426 17.51 8.12 -5.65
N LEU A 427 16.66 8.64 -4.76
CA LEU A 427 16.65 10.06 -4.39
C LEU A 427 17.96 10.46 -3.70
N ASP A 428 18.47 9.65 -2.77
CA ASP A 428 19.72 9.92 -2.06
C ASP A 428 20.95 9.81 -2.98
N VAL A 429 21.00 8.81 -3.87
CA VAL A 429 22.06 8.70 -4.88
C VAL A 429 22.13 9.95 -5.75
N GLN A 430 20.98 10.51 -6.13
CA GLN A 430 20.93 11.75 -6.89
C GLN A 430 21.46 12.93 -6.07
N THR A 431 21.02 13.10 -4.82
CA THR A 431 21.54 14.17 -3.94
C THR A 431 23.05 14.07 -3.72
N LEU A 432 23.57 12.87 -3.46
CA LEU A 432 25.00 12.64 -3.28
C LEU A 432 25.80 12.95 -4.55
N ARG A 433 25.24 12.66 -5.73
CA ARG A 433 25.82 13.05 -7.01
C ARG A 433 25.91 14.57 -7.15
N ASP A 434 24.85 15.29 -6.81
CA ASP A 434 24.80 16.75 -6.93
C ASP A 434 25.78 17.43 -5.95
N ILE A 435 25.86 16.96 -4.70
CA ILE A 435 26.87 17.40 -3.71
C ILE A 435 28.28 17.20 -4.28
N LYS A 436 28.55 16.01 -4.82
CA LYS A 436 29.86 15.65 -5.39
C LYS A 436 30.25 16.56 -6.56
N GLU A 437 29.34 16.80 -7.50
CA GLU A 437 29.60 17.66 -8.65
C GLU A 437 29.79 19.12 -8.23
N TYR A 438 29.01 19.61 -7.27
CA TYR A 438 29.16 20.96 -6.74
C TYR A 438 30.55 21.21 -6.17
N TYR A 439 31.01 20.38 -5.21
CA TYR A 439 32.34 20.57 -4.61
C TYR A 439 33.50 20.32 -5.60
N ARG A 440 33.29 19.46 -6.60
CA ARG A 440 34.23 19.28 -7.71
C ARG A 440 34.35 20.52 -8.60
N GLY A 441 33.24 21.21 -8.85
CA GLY A 441 33.20 22.47 -9.56
C GLY A 441 33.82 23.61 -8.74
N LEU A 442 33.48 23.66 -7.44
CA LEU A 442 33.91 24.71 -6.53
C LEU A 442 35.44 24.84 -6.48
N ILE A 443 36.16 23.74 -6.30
CA ILE A 443 37.64 23.79 -6.19
C ILE A 443 38.34 24.19 -7.49
N LYS A 444 37.66 24.11 -8.64
CA LYS A 444 38.15 24.56 -9.94
C LYS A 444 37.89 26.04 -10.20
N ASN A 445 37.05 26.69 -9.40
CA ASN A 445 36.70 28.09 -9.57
C ASN A 445 37.87 28.99 -9.13
N ASP A 446 38.31 29.87 -10.01
CA ASP A 446 39.44 30.79 -9.76
C ASP A 446 39.14 31.82 -8.66
N ASN A 447 37.85 32.09 -8.41
CA ASN A 447 37.39 33.03 -7.38
C ASN A 447 37.47 32.46 -5.95
N VAL A 448 37.72 31.15 -5.78
CA VAL A 448 37.95 30.56 -4.45
C VAL A 448 39.32 31.00 -3.91
N PRO A 449 39.44 31.34 -2.61
CA PRO A 449 40.71 31.72 -2.00
C PRO A 449 41.83 30.71 -2.26
N LYS A 450 43.03 31.21 -2.56
CA LYS A 450 44.21 30.38 -2.83
C LYS A 450 44.51 29.38 -1.71
N GLU A 451 44.34 29.80 -0.45
CA GLU A 451 44.53 28.94 0.72
C GLU A 451 43.67 27.68 0.65
N ILE A 452 42.38 27.79 0.32
CA ILE A 452 41.48 26.64 0.18
C ILE A 452 41.84 25.86 -1.10
N ARG A 453 42.05 26.56 -2.22
CA ARG A 453 42.29 25.93 -3.51
C ARG A 453 43.56 25.07 -3.53
N GLU A 454 44.61 25.51 -2.86
CA GLU A 454 45.91 24.83 -2.83
C GLU A 454 45.97 23.82 -1.67
N ASN A 455 45.56 24.21 -0.45
CA ASN A 455 45.73 23.35 0.73
C ASN A 455 44.66 22.26 0.82
N CYS A 456 43.41 22.54 0.42
CA CYS A 456 42.31 21.58 0.56
C CYS A 456 42.09 20.71 -0.69
N LYS A 457 42.93 20.81 -1.73
CA LYS A 457 42.74 20.06 -2.99
C LYS A 457 42.68 18.54 -2.78
N SER A 458 43.59 18.02 -1.96
CA SER A 458 43.65 16.59 -1.62
C SER A 458 42.46 16.18 -0.74
N SER A 459 42.07 17.02 0.20
CA SER A 459 40.92 16.82 1.08
C SER A 459 39.59 16.82 0.32
N VAL A 460 39.41 17.72 -0.65
CA VAL A 460 38.26 17.72 -1.57
C VAL A 460 38.25 16.48 -2.45
N ALA A 461 39.40 16.05 -2.99
CA ALA A 461 39.47 14.81 -3.77
C ALA A 461 39.09 13.58 -2.93
N ARG A 462 39.56 13.52 -1.68
CA ARG A 462 39.19 12.47 -0.71
C ARG A 462 37.70 12.51 -0.37
N PHE A 463 37.14 13.70 -0.15
CA PHE A 463 35.72 13.93 0.08
C PHE A 463 34.88 13.38 -1.08
N ILE A 464 35.18 13.81 -2.31
CA ILE A 464 34.53 13.35 -3.54
C ILE A 464 34.57 11.82 -3.65
N TRP A 465 35.73 11.22 -3.39
CA TRP A 465 35.90 9.77 -3.45
C TRP A 465 35.03 9.05 -2.39
N LYS A 466 34.97 9.57 -1.16
CA LYS A 466 34.14 8.99 -0.10
C LYS A 466 32.65 9.11 -0.41
N VAL A 467 32.17 10.27 -0.88
CA VAL A 467 30.78 10.45 -1.31
C VAL A 467 30.44 9.51 -2.47
N ASP A 468 31.34 9.36 -3.45
CA ASP A 468 31.15 8.43 -4.58
C ASP A 468 31.09 6.97 -4.12
N ARG A 469 31.87 6.59 -3.10
CA ARG A 469 31.82 5.27 -2.48
C ARG A 469 30.47 5.01 -1.81
N VAL A 470 29.95 5.97 -1.05
CA VAL A 470 28.61 5.88 -0.42
C VAL A 470 27.53 5.71 -1.50
N ALA A 471 27.57 6.55 -2.54
CA ALA A 471 26.61 6.45 -3.65
C ALA A 471 26.67 5.08 -4.35
N LYS A 472 27.87 4.53 -4.58
CA LYS A 472 28.05 3.18 -5.14
C LYS A 472 27.51 2.08 -4.22
N ASN A 473 27.70 2.19 -2.91
CA ASN A 473 27.12 1.24 -1.96
C ASN A 473 25.59 1.25 -2.05
N LEU A 474 24.98 2.43 -2.12
CA LEU A 474 23.55 2.60 -2.31
C LEU A 474 23.07 2.01 -3.65
N GLU A 475 23.80 2.20 -4.75
CA GLU A 475 23.49 1.56 -6.05
C GLU A 475 23.54 0.02 -5.99
N ILE A 476 24.48 -0.56 -5.22
CA ILE A 476 24.52 -2.00 -4.97
C ILE A 476 23.27 -2.45 -4.21
N ARG A 477 22.87 -1.71 -3.17
CA ARG A 477 21.63 -2.00 -2.40
C ARG A 477 20.38 -1.87 -3.29
N LEU A 478 20.34 -0.90 -4.20
CA LEU A 478 19.28 -0.78 -5.19
C LEU A 478 19.19 -2.01 -6.10
N THR A 479 20.33 -2.52 -6.57
CA THR A 479 20.38 -3.75 -7.38
C THR A 479 19.84 -4.98 -6.62
N GLN A 480 20.12 -5.06 -5.30
CA GLN A 480 19.55 -6.10 -4.43
C GLN A 480 18.03 -5.97 -4.32
N LEU A 481 17.51 -4.77 -4.11
CA LEU A 481 16.07 -4.50 -4.07
C LEU A 481 15.38 -4.83 -5.40
N GLU A 482 16.00 -4.52 -6.54
CA GLU A 482 15.46 -4.84 -7.88
C GLU A 482 15.40 -6.35 -8.15
N SER A 483 16.44 -7.07 -7.73
CA SER A 483 16.45 -8.55 -7.78
C SER A 483 15.32 -9.12 -6.93
N MET A 484 15.12 -8.56 -5.74
CA MET A 484 14.07 -8.99 -4.82
C MET A 484 12.66 -8.63 -5.30
N LYS A 485 12.48 -7.48 -5.98
CA LYS A 485 11.23 -7.14 -6.66
C LYS A 485 10.87 -8.16 -7.74
N THR A 486 11.86 -8.63 -8.49
CA THR A 486 11.66 -9.69 -9.49
C THR A 486 11.22 -10.99 -8.83
N TRP A 487 11.92 -11.41 -7.77
CA TRP A 487 11.55 -12.62 -7.02
C TRP A 487 10.15 -12.52 -6.39
N LEU A 488 9.79 -11.35 -5.87
CA LEU A 488 8.46 -11.08 -5.35
C LEU A 488 7.40 -11.12 -6.46
N GLY A 489 7.69 -10.60 -7.64
CA GLY A 489 6.82 -10.67 -8.82
C GLY A 489 6.54 -12.12 -9.22
N ASP A 490 7.58 -12.96 -9.30
CA ASP A 490 7.44 -14.39 -9.56
C ASP A 490 6.61 -15.09 -8.48
N GLY A 491 6.83 -14.70 -7.22
CA GLY A 491 6.07 -15.17 -6.08
C GLY A 491 4.57 -14.86 -6.19
N LYS A 492 4.21 -13.61 -6.49
CA LYS A 492 2.81 -13.20 -6.71
C LYS A 492 2.17 -14.01 -7.84
N ALA A 493 2.86 -14.13 -8.98
CA ALA A 493 2.36 -14.90 -10.12
C ALA A 493 2.12 -16.39 -9.77
N LEU A 494 2.99 -16.98 -8.95
CA LEU A 494 2.80 -18.34 -8.44
C LEU A 494 1.57 -18.44 -7.53
N PHE A 495 1.40 -17.51 -6.59
CA PHE A 495 0.22 -17.50 -5.70
C PHE A 495 -1.08 -17.28 -6.48
N ASP A 496 -1.09 -16.35 -7.44
CA ASP A 496 -2.23 -16.11 -8.33
C ASP A 496 -2.59 -17.37 -9.13
N GLY A 497 -1.59 -18.04 -9.70
CA GLY A 497 -1.78 -19.30 -10.42
C GLY A 497 -2.37 -20.41 -9.56
N ILE A 498 -1.89 -20.55 -8.32
CA ILE A 498 -2.41 -21.54 -7.36
C ILE A 498 -3.85 -21.22 -6.94
N LEU A 499 -4.16 -19.96 -6.67
CA LEU A 499 -5.52 -19.53 -6.30
C LEU A 499 -6.51 -19.74 -7.45
N GLN A 500 -6.10 -19.44 -8.68
CA GLN A 500 -6.90 -19.73 -9.87
C GLN A 500 -7.10 -21.23 -10.06
N PHE A 501 -6.05 -22.04 -9.89
CA PHE A 501 -6.15 -23.49 -9.97
C PHE A 501 -7.14 -24.05 -8.93
N LYS A 502 -7.07 -23.59 -7.69
CA LYS A 502 -8.02 -23.94 -6.63
C LYS A 502 -9.46 -23.60 -7.02
N SER A 503 -9.70 -22.39 -7.53
CA SER A 503 -11.03 -21.97 -7.99
C SER A 503 -11.55 -22.84 -9.14
N LEU A 504 -10.69 -23.18 -10.11
CA LEU A 504 -11.04 -24.07 -11.21
C LEU A 504 -11.41 -25.47 -10.72
N ARG A 505 -10.67 -26.04 -9.76
CA ARG A 505 -10.96 -27.38 -9.23
C ARG A 505 -12.28 -27.42 -8.46
N ILE A 506 -12.56 -26.37 -7.67
CA ILE A 506 -13.85 -26.23 -6.98
C ILE A 506 -15.00 -26.15 -7.99
N ASN A 507 -14.87 -25.34 -9.05
CA ASN A 507 -15.91 -25.23 -10.07
C ASN A 507 -16.13 -26.55 -10.83
N GLN A 508 -15.06 -27.30 -11.12
CA GLN A 508 -15.18 -28.65 -11.70
C GLN A 508 -15.94 -29.60 -10.78
N MET A 509 -15.58 -29.65 -9.50
CA MET A 509 -16.26 -30.50 -8.52
C MET A 509 -17.73 -30.13 -8.36
N LEU A 510 -18.06 -28.84 -8.31
CA LEU A 510 -19.46 -28.38 -8.27
C LEU A 510 -20.23 -28.79 -9.53
N THR A 511 -19.57 -28.78 -10.69
CA THR A 511 -20.18 -29.22 -11.96
C THR A 511 -20.38 -30.74 -11.97
N GLU A 512 -19.42 -31.53 -11.50
CA GLU A 512 -19.52 -32.99 -11.37
C GLU A 512 -20.65 -33.39 -10.40
N ILE A 513 -20.72 -32.74 -9.24
CA ILE A 513 -21.80 -32.94 -8.27
C ILE A 513 -23.14 -32.55 -8.89
N ALA A 514 -23.24 -31.42 -9.59
CA ALA A 514 -24.47 -31.00 -10.26
C ALA A 514 -24.91 -32.00 -11.35
N ALA A 515 -23.96 -32.55 -12.12
CA ALA A 515 -24.24 -33.57 -13.12
C ALA A 515 -24.73 -34.88 -12.48
N GLU A 516 -24.06 -35.36 -11.42
CA GLU A 516 -24.47 -36.56 -10.69
C GLU A 516 -25.85 -36.37 -10.03
N GLN A 517 -26.09 -35.21 -9.41
CA GLN A 517 -27.40 -34.86 -8.84
C GLN A 517 -28.49 -34.83 -9.92
N SER A 518 -28.19 -34.27 -11.10
CA SER A 518 -29.13 -34.27 -12.23
C SER A 518 -29.43 -35.70 -12.72
N GLN A 519 -28.41 -36.58 -12.77
CA GLN A 519 -28.61 -37.98 -13.14
C GLN A 519 -29.47 -38.73 -12.11
N ARG A 520 -29.18 -38.56 -10.82
CA ARG A 520 -30.01 -39.16 -9.75
C ARG A 520 -31.44 -38.61 -9.78
N MET A 521 -31.62 -37.32 -10.04
CA MET A 521 -32.94 -36.71 -10.21
C MET A 521 -33.70 -37.35 -11.37
N GLN A 522 -33.03 -37.61 -12.50
CA GLN A 522 -33.62 -38.28 -13.65
C GLN A 522 -34.03 -39.72 -13.32
N GLU A 523 -33.19 -40.47 -12.60
CA GLU A 523 -33.54 -41.82 -12.16
C GLU A 523 -34.73 -41.82 -11.19
N ILE A 524 -34.79 -40.87 -10.26
CA ILE A 524 -35.92 -40.71 -9.35
C ILE A 524 -37.18 -40.36 -10.14
N ALA A 525 -37.11 -39.39 -11.06
CA ALA A 525 -38.25 -39.02 -11.91
C ALA A 525 -38.77 -40.21 -12.71
N ASN A 526 -37.89 -41.02 -13.31
CA ASN A 526 -38.28 -42.23 -14.05
C ASN A 526 -38.89 -43.31 -13.13
N LYS A 527 -38.39 -43.48 -11.90
CA LYS A 527 -38.99 -44.41 -10.93
C LYS A 527 -40.36 -43.91 -10.47
N THR A 528 -40.49 -42.62 -10.19
CA THR A 528 -41.77 -41.97 -9.83
C THR A 528 -42.78 -42.07 -10.97
N GLU A 529 -42.35 -41.95 -12.23
CA GLU A 529 -43.20 -42.19 -13.40
C GLU A 529 -43.76 -43.62 -13.40
N LYS A 530 -42.92 -44.64 -13.25
CA LYS A 530 -43.34 -46.05 -13.18
C LYS A 530 -44.24 -46.37 -11.97
N GLU A 531 -43.97 -45.75 -10.82
CA GLU A 531 -44.86 -45.85 -9.65
C GLU A 531 -46.23 -45.22 -9.93
N THR A 532 -46.25 -44.08 -10.64
CA THR A 532 -47.49 -43.42 -11.07
C THR A 532 -48.27 -44.30 -12.05
N GLU A 533 -47.62 -44.95 -13.01
CA GLU A 533 -48.24 -45.91 -13.92
C GLU A 533 -48.84 -47.12 -13.16
N SER A 534 -48.10 -47.66 -12.21
CA SER A 534 -48.56 -48.80 -11.38
C SER A 534 -49.78 -48.42 -10.53
N MET A 535 -49.79 -47.20 -9.97
CA MET A 535 -50.94 -46.65 -9.23
C MET A 535 -52.19 -46.56 -10.13
N HIS A 536 -52.01 -46.16 -11.39
CA HIS A 536 -53.10 -46.14 -12.37
C HIS A 536 -53.64 -47.55 -12.67
N ILE A 537 -52.78 -48.57 -12.78
CA ILE A 537 -53.19 -49.96 -13.02
C ILE A 537 -54.00 -50.53 -11.83
N ILE A 538 -53.53 -50.33 -10.59
CA ILE A 538 -54.26 -50.82 -9.39
C ILE A 538 -55.64 -50.17 -9.31
N THR A 539 -55.73 -48.86 -9.57
CA THR A 539 -57.00 -48.13 -9.58
C THR A 539 -57.95 -48.66 -10.66
N PHE A 540 -57.42 -49.02 -11.84
CA PHE A 540 -58.20 -49.65 -12.89
C PHE A 540 -58.74 -51.02 -12.46
N VAL A 541 -57.90 -51.86 -11.84
CA VAL A 541 -58.28 -53.18 -11.36
C VAL A 541 -59.37 -53.07 -10.29
N THR A 542 -59.23 -52.18 -9.31
CA THR A 542 -60.24 -52.00 -8.25
C THR A 542 -61.57 -51.49 -8.80
N LEU A 543 -61.55 -50.57 -9.77
CA LEU A 543 -62.76 -50.10 -10.45
C LEU A 543 -63.49 -51.22 -11.23
N ALA A 544 -62.77 -52.25 -11.68
CA ALA A 544 -63.38 -53.42 -12.32
C ALA A 544 -63.99 -54.41 -11.31
N PHE A 545 -63.42 -54.54 -10.12
CA PHE A 545 -63.92 -55.49 -9.11
C PHE A 545 -65.02 -54.91 -8.21
N LEU A 546 -65.07 -53.59 -8.03
CA LEU A 546 -66.06 -52.90 -7.20
C LEU A 546 -67.53 -53.19 -7.62
N PRO A 547 -67.90 -53.18 -8.91
CA PRO A 547 -69.26 -53.49 -9.37
C PRO A 547 -69.64 -54.95 -9.10
N GLY A 548 -68.73 -55.87 -9.42
CA GLY A 548 -68.95 -57.29 -9.29
C GLY A 548 -69.17 -57.70 -7.84
N THR A 549 -68.38 -57.12 -6.92
CA THR A 549 -68.51 -57.37 -5.47
C THR A 549 -69.79 -56.77 -4.89
N PHE A 550 -70.18 -55.55 -5.26
CA PHE A 550 -71.45 -54.95 -4.82
C PHE A 550 -72.67 -55.73 -5.31
N VAL A 551 -72.65 -56.19 -6.56
CA VAL A 551 -73.74 -57.00 -7.11
C VAL A 551 -73.76 -58.39 -6.46
N ALA A 552 -72.61 -59.01 -6.21
CA ALA A 552 -72.53 -60.30 -5.51
C ALA A 552 -73.09 -60.21 -4.07
N THR A 553 -72.75 -59.17 -3.31
CA THR A 553 -73.30 -58.96 -1.96
C THR A 553 -74.80 -58.65 -2.00
N PHE A 554 -75.29 -57.94 -3.01
CA PHE A 554 -76.73 -57.74 -3.23
C PHE A 554 -77.48 -59.06 -3.44
N PHE A 555 -76.92 -60.01 -4.22
CA PHE A 555 -77.52 -61.34 -4.38
C PHE A 555 -77.35 -62.24 -3.14
N GLN A 556 -76.28 -62.05 -2.36
CA GLN A 556 -76.03 -62.76 -1.11
C GLN A 556 -76.91 -62.27 0.05
N SER A 557 -77.52 -61.08 -0.03
CA SER A 557 -78.38 -60.53 1.02
C SER A 557 -79.70 -61.28 1.23
N GLY A 558 -79.87 -62.46 0.62
CA GLY A 558 -80.99 -63.36 0.86
C GLY A 558 -82.32 -62.90 0.24
N LEU A 559 -82.29 -61.99 -0.74
CA LEU A 559 -83.48 -61.43 -1.37
C LEU A 559 -84.20 -62.44 -2.30
N PHE A 560 -83.57 -63.58 -2.61
CA PHE A 560 -84.15 -64.71 -3.33
C PHE A 560 -84.18 -65.96 -2.44
N LYS A 561 -85.38 -66.39 -2.01
CA LYS A 561 -85.61 -67.70 -1.39
C LYS A 561 -86.18 -68.67 -2.44
N TRP A 562 -85.51 -69.79 -2.68
CA TRP A 562 -85.99 -70.86 -3.56
C TRP A 562 -86.74 -71.93 -2.74
N LYS A 563 -87.90 -72.39 -3.25
CA LYS A 563 -88.74 -73.43 -2.62
C LYS A 563 -88.08 -74.80 -2.73
N GLU A 564 -87.83 -75.45 -1.60
CA GLU A 564 -87.63 -76.89 -1.47
C GLU A 564 -89.01 -77.56 -1.41
N ASP A 565 -89.20 -78.67 -2.14
CA ASP A 565 -90.17 -79.72 -1.81
C ASP A 565 -89.80 -81.04 -2.53
N GLY A 566 -89.35 -82.04 -1.74
CA GLY A 566 -89.84 -83.42 -1.78
C GLY A 566 -89.42 -84.43 -2.87
N HIS A 567 -88.55 -85.37 -2.48
CA HIS A 567 -88.36 -86.76 -2.96
C HIS A 567 -87.71 -87.05 -4.33
N GLY A 568 -86.49 -87.62 -4.29
CA GLY A 568 -85.91 -88.41 -5.38
C GLY A 568 -84.39 -88.25 -5.52
N MET A 569 -83.65 -89.32 -5.23
CA MET A 569 -82.18 -89.42 -5.15
C MET A 569 -81.46 -89.11 -6.47
N SER A 570 -80.28 -88.48 -6.34
CA SER A 570 -79.14 -88.37 -7.28
C SER A 570 -78.93 -87.05 -8.04
N ASP A 571 -77.74 -86.51 -7.76
CA ASP A 571 -76.84 -85.74 -8.61
C ASP A 571 -77.05 -84.26 -8.97
N SER A 572 -75.90 -83.60 -8.79
CA SER A 572 -75.40 -82.38 -9.41
C SER A 572 -75.80 -81.05 -8.76
N LEU A 573 -74.77 -80.30 -8.36
CA LEU A 573 -74.81 -78.85 -8.22
C LEU A 573 -75.59 -78.26 -9.40
N LYS A 574 -76.83 -77.82 -9.17
CA LYS A 574 -77.59 -77.07 -10.16
C LYS A 574 -77.05 -75.65 -10.23
N PHE A 575 -76.15 -75.42 -11.18
CA PHE A 575 -75.73 -74.09 -11.59
C PHE A 575 -76.95 -73.38 -12.23
N ASN A 576 -77.59 -72.48 -11.48
CA ASN A 576 -78.79 -71.77 -11.95
C ASN A 576 -78.42 -70.71 -13.00
N TRP A 577 -78.53 -71.08 -14.29
CA TRP A 577 -78.25 -70.21 -15.44
C TRP A 577 -79.06 -68.90 -15.46
N ILE A 578 -80.26 -68.92 -14.89
CA ILE A 578 -81.16 -67.75 -14.83
C ILE A 578 -80.62 -66.70 -13.83
N ALA A 579 -80.12 -67.11 -12.67
CA ALA A 579 -79.52 -66.21 -11.68
C ALA A 579 -78.22 -65.57 -12.22
N PHE A 580 -77.43 -66.36 -12.95
CA PHE A 580 -76.24 -65.86 -13.63
C PHE A 580 -76.56 -64.85 -14.74
N SER A 581 -77.66 -65.04 -15.48
CA SER A 581 -78.10 -64.10 -16.53
C SER A 581 -78.52 -62.74 -15.96
N PHE A 582 -79.30 -62.69 -14.88
CA PHE A 582 -79.65 -61.43 -14.21
C PHE A 582 -78.44 -60.75 -13.57
N PHE A 583 -77.55 -61.52 -12.96
CA PHE A 583 -76.27 -61.03 -12.44
C PHE A 583 -75.45 -60.36 -13.56
N ALA A 584 -75.28 -61.02 -14.70
CA ALA A 584 -74.56 -60.50 -15.85
C ALA A 584 -75.24 -59.24 -16.43
N ALA A 585 -76.57 -59.25 -16.56
CA ALA A 585 -77.34 -58.15 -17.15
C ALA A 585 -77.27 -56.84 -16.34
N ILE A 586 -77.07 -56.90 -15.02
CA ILE A 586 -76.92 -55.71 -14.16
C ILE A 586 -75.44 -55.34 -13.99
N CYS A 587 -74.57 -56.33 -13.84
CA CYS A 587 -73.14 -56.12 -13.58
C CYS A 587 -72.41 -55.49 -14.77
N PHE A 588 -72.61 -56.00 -15.99
CA PHE A 588 -71.93 -55.48 -17.19
C PHE A 588 -72.25 -54.02 -17.54
N PRO A 589 -73.51 -53.53 -17.49
CA PRO A 589 -73.77 -52.12 -17.74
C PRO A 589 -73.25 -51.21 -16.62
N LEU A 590 -73.29 -51.64 -15.35
CA LEU A 590 -72.68 -50.86 -14.25
C LEU A 590 -71.16 -50.75 -14.44
N MET A 591 -70.52 -51.85 -14.86
CA MET A 591 -69.12 -51.88 -15.26
C MET A 591 -68.86 -50.87 -16.40
N ALA A 592 -69.68 -50.88 -17.46
CA ALA A 592 -69.53 -49.98 -18.59
C ALA A 592 -69.67 -48.49 -18.21
N VAL A 593 -70.57 -48.15 -17.28
CA VAL A 593 -70.73 -46.77 -16.78
C VAL A 593 -69.51 -46.32 -15.97
N ILE A 594 -69.00 -47.16 -15.07
CA ILE A 594 -67.84 -46.85 -14.23
C ILE A 594 -66.57 -46.73 -15.08
N PHE A 595 -66.37 -47.65 -16.03
CA PHE A 595 -65.29 -47.56 -17.03
C PHE A 595 -65.44 -46.34 -17.93
N GLY A 596 -66.67 -46.02 -18.36
CA GLY A 596 -66.96 -44.84 -19.18
C GLY A 596 -66.66 -43.52 -18.45
N MET A 597 -67.03 -43.41 -17.18
CA MET A 597 -66.71 -42.26 -16.32
C MET A 597 -65.20 -42.13 -16.09
N TRP A 598 -64.51 -43.25 -15.82
CA TRP A 598 -63.06 -43.26 -15.64
C TRP A 598 -62.32 -42.89 -16.94
N TRP A 599 -62.71 -43.48 -18.07
CA TRP A 599 -62.17 -43.15 -19.38
C TRP A 599 -62.37 -41.67 -19.72
N PHE A 600 -63.55 -41.13 -19.40
CA PHE A 600 -63.83 -39.71 -19.58
C PHE A 600 -62.95 -38.83 -18.69
N TRP A 601 -62.73 -39.19 -17.42
CA TRP A 601 -61.85 -38.47 -16.50
C TRP A 601 -60.37 -38.53 -16.94
N LEU A 602 -59.90 -39.70 -17.35
CA LEU A 602 -58.53 -39.93 -17.85
C LEU A 602 -58.26 -39.08 -19.12
N ARG A 603 -59.22 -39.07 -20.06
CA ARG A 603 -59.12 -38.30 -21.30
C ARG A 603 -59.20 -36.79 -21.06
N ARG A 604 -59.87 -36.34 -20.00
CA ARG A 604 -59.88 -34.93 -19.58
C ARG A 604 -58.54 -34.53 -18.94
N ARG A 605 -57.96 -35.38 -18.10
CA ARG A 605 -56.64 -35.14 -17.47
C ARG A 605 -55.52 -35.04 -18.52
N ASN A 606 -55.50 -35.93 -19.51
CA ASN A 606 -54.51 -35.90 -20.61
C ASN A 606 -54.67 -34.69 -21.56
N ARG A 607 -55.82 -33.99 -21.53
CA ARG A 607 -56.01 -32.74 -22.31
C ARG A 607 -55.57 -31.48 -21.54
N VAL A 608 -55.45 -31.54 -20.22
CA VAL A 608 -55.07 -30.39 -19.38
C VAL A 608 -53.54 -30.30 -19.18
N HIS A 609 -52.84 -31.42 -19.28
CA HIS A 609 -51.38 -31.45 -19.37
C HIS A 609 -50.96 -32.19 -20.64
N PRO A 610 -50.71 -31.49 -21.77
CA PRO A 610 -50.00 -32.11 -22.87
C PRO A 610 -48.59 -32.49 -22.38
N ALA A 611 -48.21 -33.75 -22.60
CA ALA A 611 -46.87 -34.25 -22.31
C ALA A 611 -45.82 -33.36 -23.02
N PRO A 612 -44.74 -32.95 -22.33
CA PRO A 612 -43.64 -32.27 -23.00
C PRO A 612 -42.87 -33.27 -23.86
N GLY A 613 -43.14 -33.21 -25.17
CA GLY A 613 -42.23 -33.42 -26.30
C GLY A 613 -41.29 -34.64 -26.30
N GLU A 614 -41.60 -35.61 -27.16
CA GLU A 614 -40.58 -36.26 -27.99
C GLU A 614 -40.18 -35.28 -29.12
N VAL A 615 -38.98 -34.69 -29.01
CA VAL A 615 -38.11 -34.26 -30.12
C VAL A 615 -36.68 -34.64 -29.76
#